data_AF-A0A1Q6YD82-F1
#
_entry.id   AF-A0A1Q6YD82-F1
#
_cell.length_a   1.000
_cell.length_b   1.000
_cell.length_c   1.000
_cell.angle_alpha   90.00
_cell.angle_beta   90.00
_cell.angle_gamma   90.00
#
_symmetry.space_group_name_H-M   'P 1'
#
loop_
_entity.id
_entity.type
_entity.pdbx_description
1 polymer ?
#
loop_
_entity_poly.entity_id
_entity_poly.type
_entity_poly.pdbx_seq_one_letter_code
_entity_poly.pdbx_strand_id
1 'polypeptide(L)'
;MDAFDALAGPDLHSLDPSGGVLVVTTYWRPRSGDPNPEQPGEKLSILSYLPTDADELCPCGSGNSFGACCQPLPYWRPVCPNPGMQGYSLVHPQSARFTTIPAEVVYAFLQDDERLYCVEDTPQRAFWTYWGDPAFDTPPFGTLCFGDLELQENHTLSVSGLSDARMEVLLDLLSPLRLGTPKIQRDAFPRLEKPARKTSRRKRRRIF
;
A
#
# COMPACT_ATOMS: atom_id res chain seq x y z
N MET A 1 -10.69 -6.69 -15.90
CA MET A 1 -11.16 -6.34 -14.55
C MET A 1 -10.09 -5.44 -13.98
N ASP A 2 -10.40 -4.18 -13.70
CA ASP A 2 -9.43 -3.21 -13.19
C ASP A 2 -8.93 -3.68 -11.81
N ALA A 3 -7.67 -3.41 -11.47
CA ALA A 3 -7.15 -3.65 -10.12
C ALA A 3 -8.02 -2.96 -9.06
N PHE A 4 -8.66 -1.85 -9.41
CA PHE A 4 -9.64 -1.19 -8.54
C PHE A 4 -10.99 -1.89 -8.48
N ASP A 5 -11.48 -2.52 -9.56
CA ASP A 5 -12.72 -3.31 -9.51
C ASP A 5 -12.57 -4.50 -8.55
N ALA A 6 -11.35 -5.04 -8.42
CA ALA A 6 -11.03 -6.10 -7.48
C ALA A 6 -10.91 -5.59 -6.02
N LEU A 7 -10.63 -4.31 -5.81
CA LEU A 7 -10.41 -3.68 -4.50
C LEU A 7 -11.60 -2.86 -3.99
N ALA A 8 -12.49 -2.44 -4.89
CA ALA A 8 -13.62 -1.58 -4.59
C ALA A 8 -14.77 -2.39 -3.99
N GLY A 9 -15.07 -2.12 -2.72
CA GLY A 9 -16.36 -2.41 -2.12
C GLY A 9 -17.48 -1.53 -2.70
N PRO A 10 -18.60 -1.29 -1.98
CA PRO A 10 -19.81 -0.69 -2.54
C PRO A 10 -19.54 0.56 -3.40
N ASP A 11 -20.07 0.50 -4.62
CA ASP A 11 -20.00 1.43 -5.74
C ASP A 11 -19.24 2.76 -5.48
N LEU A 12 -18.00 2.84 -5.97
CA LEU A 12 -17.18 4.06 -6.02
C LEU A 12 -17.94 5.28 -6.59
N HIS A 13 -18.98 5.05 -7.40
CA HIS A 13 -19.84 6.12 -7.94
C HIS A 13 -20.70 6.82 -6.89
N SER A 14 -20.81 6.28 -5.67
CA SER A 14 -21.56 6.88 -4.56
C SER A 14 -20.75 7.91 -3.74
N LEU A 15 -19.42 7.92 -3.90
CA LEU A 15 -18.51 8.83 -3.18
C LEU A 15 -18.53 10.24 -3.79
N ASP A 16 -18.25 11.27 -2.99
CA ASP A 16 -18.01 12.62 -3.51
C ASP A 16 -16.61 12.67 -4.17
N PRO A 17 -16.50 12.79 -5.49
CA PRO A 17 -15.21 12.85 -6.19
C PRO A 17 -14.30 14.02 -5.76
N SER A 18 -14.87 15.04 -5.13
CA SER A 18 -14.16 16.24 -4.71
C SER A 18 -14.00 16.34 -3.19
N GLY A 19 -14.51 15.39 -2.41
CA GLY A 19 -14.56 15.50 -0.95
C GLY A 19 -13.47 14.72 -0.21
N GLY A 20 -12.47 14.18 -0.91
CA GLY A 20 -11.51 13.27 -0.31
C GLY A 20 -10.56 12.58 -1.27
N VAL A 21 -9.89 11.55 -0.79
CA VAL A 21 -8.99 10.68 -1.55
C VAL A 21 -9.32 9.20 -1.31
N LEU A 22 -8.86 8.35 -2.21
CA LEU A 22 -8.91 6.90 -2.00
C LEU A 22 -7.63 6.44 -1.29
N VAL A 23 -7.78 5.53 -0.33
CA VAL A 23 -6.68 4.96 0.42
C VAL A 23 -6.60 3.46 0.11
N VAL A 24 -5.44 3.01 -0.37
CA VAL A 24 -5.13 1.59 -0.53
C VAL A 24 -4.40 1.14 0.74
N THR A 25 -5.03 0.24 1.47
CA THR A 25 -4.43 -0.40 2.64
C THR A 25 -4.34 -1.89 2.41
N THR A 26 -3.21 -2.47 2.80
CA THR A 26 -3.00 -3.90 2.72
C THR A 26 -2.79 -4.45 4.12
N TYR A 27 -3.40 -5.60 4.37
CA TYR A 27 -3.37 -6.31 5.64
C TYR A 27 -2.94 -7.75 5.41
N TRP A 28 -2.34 -8.34 6.43
CA TRP A 28 -2.12 -9.77 6.53
C TRP A 28 -2.95 -10.30 7.68
N ARG A 29 -3.55 -11.47 7.49
CA ARG A 29 -4.22 -12.19 8.58
C ARG A 29 -4.09 -13.70 8.40
N PRO A 30 -4.22 -14.47 9.49
CA PRO A 30 -4.47 -15.90 9.45
C PRO A 30 -5.65 -16.26 8.53
N ARG A 31 -5.55 -17.38 7.80
CA ARG A 31 -6.69 -17.92 7.07
C ARG A 31 -7.70 -18.52 8.04
N SER A 32 -8.98 -18.24 7.80
CA SER A 32 -10.06 -18.83 8.60
C SER A 32 -10.08 -20.35 8.42
N GLY A 33 -9.98 -21.09 9.52
CA GLY A 33 -10.04 -22.56 9.54
C GLY A 33 -8.70 -23.26 9.26
N ASP A 34 -7.59 -22.52 9.20
CA ASP A 34 -6.27 -23.13 9.13
C ASP A 34 -5.94 -23.85 10.46
N PRO A 35 -5.48 -25.12 10.45
CA PRO A 35 -5.03 -25.80 11.66
C PRO A 35 -3.84 -25.09 12.33
N ASN A 36 -3.06 -24.31 11.59
CA ASN A 36 -2.02 -23.46 12.12
C ASN A 36 -2.33 -21.99 11.78
N PRO A 37 -3.04 -21.25 12.65
CA PRO A 37 -3.43 -19.88 12.35
C PRO A 37 -2.23 -18.95 12.11
N GLU A 38 -1.06 -19.29 12.64
CA GLU A 38 0.15 -18.51 12.39
C GLU A 38 0.68 -18.69 10.96
N GLN A 39 0.42 -19.81 10.27
CA GLN A 39 0.91 -20.05 8.90
C GLN A 39 0.10 -21.12 8.12
N PRO A 40 -0.22 -20.92 6.82
CA PRO A 40 -0.07 -19.71 6.00
C PRO A 40 -1.29 -18.76 6.07
N GLY A 41 -1.03 -17.45 6.03
CA GLY A 41 -2.07 -16.42 6.03
C GLY A 41 -2.64 -16.05 4.65
N GLU A 42 -3.48 -15.02 4.64
CA GLU A 42 -3.95 -14.34 3.44
C GLU A 42 -3.66 -12.84 3.50
N LYS A 43 -3.40 -12.26 2.33
CA LYS A 43 -3.15 -10.84 2.16
C LYS A 43 -4.42 -10.17 1.63
N LEU A 44 -5.03 -9.32 2.45
CA LEU A 44 -6.23 -8.58 2.13
C LEU A 44 -5.86 -7.16 1.71
N SER A 45 -6.31 -6.71 0.54
CA SER A 45 -6.18 -5.31 0.13
C SER A 45 -7.54 -4.66 0.12
N ILE A 46 -7.63 -3.47 0.72
CA ILE A 46 -8.87 -2.70 0.88
C ILE A 46 -8.66 -1.33 0.28
N LEU A 47 -9.66 -0.88 -0.49
CA LEU A 47 -9.79 0.50 -0.92
C LEU A 47 -10.81 1.21 -0.02
N SER A 48 -10.36 2.22 0.73
CA SER A 48 -11.22 3.05 1.57
C SER A 48 -11.25 4.50 1.08
N TYR A 49 -12.23 5.26 1.56
CA TYR A 49 -12.35 6.69 1.25
C TYR A 49 -11.98 7.51 2.48
N LEU A 50 -11.04 8.43 2.30
CA LEU A 50 -10.62 9.39 3.32
C LEU A 50 -11.21 10.76 2.96
N PRO A 51 -12.23 11.25 3.69
CA PRO A 51 -12.70 12.61 3.55
C PRO A 51 -11.55 13.60 3.76
N THR A 52 -11.51 14.66 2.97
CA THR A 52 -10.46 15.69 3.05
C THR A 52 -11.04 17.01 2.57
N ASP A 53 -10.95 18.03 3.44
CA ASP A 53 -11.42 19.37 3.13
C ASP A 53 -10.40 20.13 2.27
N ALA A 54 -10.87 21.12 1.52
CA ALA A 54 -10.06 21.80 0.50
C ALA A 54 -8.86 22.58 1.08
N ASP A 55 -8.96 23.02 2.33
CA ASP A 55 -7.95 23.77 3.06
C ASP A 55 -6.97 22.87 3.85
N GLU A 56 -7.31 21.61 4.07
CA GLU A 56 -6.42 20.63 4.69
C GLU A 56 -5.21 20.31 3.81
N LEU A 57 -4.10 19.88 4.44
CA LEU A 57 -2.95 19.36 3.70
C LEU A 57 -3.35 18.14 2.89
N CYS A 58 -2.93 18.11 1.63
CA CYS A 58 -3.27 17.02 0.74
C CYS A 58 -2.60 15.70 1.22
N PRO A 59 -3.37 14.61 1.43
CA PRO A 59 -2.82 13.33 1.89
C PRO A 59 -1.81 12.68 0.94
N CYS A 60 -1.61 13.21 -0.26
CA CYS A 60 -0.63 12.69 -1.21
C CYS A 60 0.83 12.94 -0.78
N GLY A 61 1.06 13.75 0.25
CA GLY A 61 2.39 14.10 0.75
C GLY A 61 3.05 15.27 0.01
N SER A 62 2.34 15.98 -0.88
CA SER A 62 2.93 17.08 -1.67
C SER A 62 3.23 18.36 -0.88
N GLY A 63 2.73 18.48 0.36
CA GLY A 63 2.82 19.70 1.16
C GLY A 63 1.85 20.83 0.78
N ASN A 64 1.09 20.68 -0.32
CA ASN A 64 0.05 21.63 -0.71
C ASN A 64 -1.29 21.33 -0.04
N SER A 65 -2.21 22.29 0.00
CA SER A 65 -3.60 22.02 0.38
C SER A 65 -4.31 21.12 -0.64
N PHE A 66 -5.30 20.36 -0.20
CA PHE A 66 -6.05 19.43 -1.04
C PHE A 66 -6.72 20.14 -2.22
N GLY A 67 -7.31 21.32 -1.98
CA GLY A 67 -7.95 22.16 -2.99
C GLY A 67 -7.02 22.67 -4.08
N ALA A 68 -5.73 22.80 -3.77
CA ALA A 68 -4.69 23.19 -4.73
C ALA A 68 -3.95 21.97 -5.32
N CYS A 69 -4.28 20.74 -4.91
CA CYS A 69 -3.52 19.54 -5.25
C CYS A 69 -4.41 18.46 -5.91
N CYS A 70 -4.85 17.44 -5.16
CA CYS A 70 -5.57 16.29 -5.73
C CYS A 70 -7.06 16.55 -5.96
N GLN A 71 -7.67 17.55 -5.32
CA GLN A 71 -9.09 17.86 -5.48
C GLN A 71 -9.48 18.21 -6.93
N PRO A 72 -8.80 19.14 -7.63
CA PRO A 72 -9.20 19.57 -8.98
C PRO A 72 -8.89 18.54 -10.08
N LEU A 73 -8.11 17.50 -9.79
CA LEU A 73 -7.77 16.48 -10.79
C LEU A 73 -9.03 15.74 -11.25
N PRO A 74 -9.14 15.41 -12.56
CA PRO A 74 -10.28 14.67 -13.10
C PRO A 74 -10.24 13.17 -12.75
N TYR A 75 -9.14 12.70 -12.17
CA TYR A 75 -8.95 11.33 -11.72
C TYR A 75 -8.56 11.29 -10.24
N TRP A 76 -8.80 10.15 -9.60
CA TRP A 76 -8.32 9.85 -8.26
C TRP A 76 -6.82 9.59 -8.29
N ARG A 77 -6.12 10.11 -7.28
CA ARG A 77 -4.75 9.73 -6.94
C ARG A 77 -4.77 8.99 -5.62
N PRO A 78 -4.83 7.65 -5.63
CA PRO A 78 -4.88 6.90 -4.40
C PRO A 78 -3.60 7.09 -3.60
N VAL A 79 -3.75 7.00 -2.28
CA VAL A 79 -2.67 7.10 -1.32
C VAL A 79 -2.59 5.80 -0.50
N CYS A 80 -1.47 5.52 0.14
CA CYS A 80 -1.32 4.42 1.08
C CYS A 80 -0.71 4.94 2.39
N PRO A 81 -1.01 4.33 3.54
CA PRO A 81 -0.46 4.80 4.81
C PRO A 81 1.06 4.62 4.84
N ASN A 82 1.76 5.59 5.41
CA ASN A 82 3.20 5.49 5.64
C ASN A 82 3.51 4.56 6.83
N PRO A 83 4.69 3.92 6.88
CA PRO A 83 5.13 3.19 8.06
C PRO A 83 4.96 4.01 9.35
N GLY A 84 4.57 3.36 10.44
CA GLY A 84 4.27 4.05 11.71
C GLY A 84 2.97 4.86 11.69
N MET A 85 2.12 4.71 10.66
CA MET A 85 0.90 5.49 10.45
C MET A 85 1.14 7.01 10.38
N GLN A 86 2.34 7.41 9.94
CA GLN A 86 2.77 8.81 9.84
C GLN A 86 2.24 9.47 8.56
N GLY A 87 0.92 9.58 8.47
CA GLY A 87 0.23 10.11 7.30
C GLY A 87 0.23 9.15 6.12
N TYR A 88 0.17 9.72 4.92
CA TYR A 88 -0.02 8.98 3.67
C TYR A 88 0.96 9.44 2.59
N SER A 89 1.17 8.57 1.60
CA SER A 89 1.92 8.88 0.38
C SER A 89 1.15 8.40 -0.83
N LEU A 90 1.40 8.99 -2.00
CA LEU A 90 0.84 8.48 -3.26
C LEU A 90 1.16 7.00 -3.47
N VAL A 91 0.16 6.25 -3.94
CA VAL A 91 0.36 4.88 -4.38
C VAL A 91 1.23 4.90 -5.63
N HIS A 92 2.38 4.27 -5.49
CA HIS A 92 3.40 4.12 -6.52
C HIS A 92 4.07 2.76 -6.33
N PRO A 93 3.44 1.67 -6.84
CA PRO A 93 3.95 0.33 -6.64
C PRO A 93 5.32 0.17 -7.31
N GLN A 94 6.25 -0.39 -6.56
CA GLN A 94 7.61 -0.60 -7.02
C GLN A 94 8.24 -1.80 -6.35
N SER A 95 9.19 -2.40 -7.06
CA SER A 95 10.02 -3.49 -6.58
C SER A 95 11.50 -3.15 -6.70
N ALA A 96 12.29 -3.59 -5.74
CA ALA A 96 13.74 -3.50 -5.72
C ALA A 96 14.31 -4.91 -5.69
N ARG A 97 15.29 -5.19 -6.56
CA ARG A 97 15.89 -6.53 -6.69
C ARG A 97 17.39 -6.50 -6.41
N PHE A 98 17.82 -7.33 -5.47
CA PHE A 98 19.22 -7.64 -5.20
C PHE A 98 19.51 -9.05 -5.71
N THR A 99 20.61 -9.22 -6.44
CA THR A 99 21.02 -10.52 -7.00
C THR A 99 22.39 -10.91 -6.47
N THR A 100 22.65 -12.21 -6.36
CA THR A 100 23.97 -12.72 -5.93
C THR A 100 24.30 -12.27 -4.50
N ILE A 101 23.28 -12.26 -3.64
CA ILE A 101 23.40 -11.87 -2.23
C ILE A 101 23.87 -13.05 -1.36
N PRO A 102 24.45 -12.80 -0.18
CA PRO A 102 24.73 -13.84 0.81
C PRO A 102 23.41 -14.32 1.46
N ALA A 103 22.71 -15.24 0.81
CA ALA A 103 21.35 -15.65 1.17
C ALA A 103 21.19 -16.05 2.65
N GLU A 104 22.10 -16.84 3.21
CA GLU A 104 22.06 -17.26 4.63
C GLU A 104 22.15 -16.08 5.61
N VAL A 105 22.98 -15.08 5.29
CA VAL A 105 23.14 -13.88 6.13
C VAL A 105 21.88 -13.01 6.05
N VAL A 106 21.31 -12.88 4.85
CA VAL A 106 20.06 -12.16 4.62
C VAL A 106 18.91 -12.86 5.33
N TYR A 107 18.79 -14.18 5.20
CA TYR A 107 17.76 -14.98 5.87
C TYR A 107 17.82 -14.76 7.39
N ALA A 108 18.99 -14.98 8.01
CA ALA A 108 19.13 -14.82 9.46
C ALA A 108 18.80 -13.39 9.93
N PHE A 109 19.23 -12.38 9.18
CA PHE A 109 18.92 -10.98 9.49
C PHE A 109 17.41 -10.70 9.43
N LEU A 110 16.72 -11.18 8.39
CA LEU A 110 15.28 -10.96 8.24
C LEU A 110 14.45 -11.76 9.25
N GLN A 111 14.94 -12.95 9.62
CA GLN A 111 14.28 -13.81 10.60
C GLN A 111 14.32 -13.24 12.02
N ASP A 112 15.39 -12.51 12.36
CA ASP A 112 15.59 -11.93 13.69
C ASP A 112 15.00 -10.50 13.84
N ASP A 113 14.54 -9.85 12.76
CA ASP A 113 14.01 -8.49 12.81
C ASP A 113 12.53 -8.46 13.26
N GLU A 114 12.26 -7.87 14.42
CA GLU A 114 10.93 -7.83 15.05
C GLU A 114 9.86 -7.06 14.24
N ARG A 115 10.27 -6.26 13.27
CA ARG A 115 9.37 -5.47 12.40
C ARG A 115 8.86 -6.28 11.21
N LEU A 116 9.41 -7.49 11.05
CA LEU A 116 9.08 -8.44 10.00
C LEU A 116 8.34 -9.64 10.57
N TYR A 117 7.37 -10.13 9.80
CA TYR A 117 6.70 -11.39 10.10
C TYR A 117 6.90 -12.37 8.94
N CYS A 118 7.48 -13.53 9.25
CA CYS A 118 7.73 -14.60 8.28
C CYS A 118 6.43 -15.37 8.01
N VAL A 119 5.86 -15.19 6.82
CA VAL A 119 4.56 -15.77 6.43
C VAL A 119 4.71 -17.11 5.69
N GLU A 120 5.88 -17.35 5.10
CA GLU A 120 6.20 -18.56 4.37
C GLU A 120 7.69 -18.82 4.51
N ASP A 121 8.05 -20.02 4.95
CA ASP A 121 9.44 -20.48 5.05
C ASP A 121 9.53 -21.89 4.48
N THR A 122 10.03 -21.98 3.25
CA THR A 122 10.15 -23.22 2.49
C THR A 122 11.55 -23.35 1.90
N PRO A 123 11.99 -24.55 1.52
CA PRO A 123 13.28 -24.71 0.86
C PRO A 123 13.44 -23.88 -0.43
N GLN A 124 12.34 -23.55 -1.11
CA GLN A 124 12.37 -22.81 -2.38
C GLN A 124 12.36 -21.29 -2.19
N ARG A 125 11.76 -20.81 -1.10
CA ARG A 125 11.67 -19.39 -0.79
C ARG A 125 11.26 -19.15 0.66
N ALA A 126 11.67 -18.00 1.16
CA ALA A 126 11.16 -17.42 2.38
C ALA A 126 10.55 -16.04 2.09
N PHE A 127 9.43 -15.72 2.74
CA PHE A 127 8.68 -14.50 2.52
C PHE A 127 8.37 -13.83 3.86
N TRP A 128 8.71 -12.55 3.95
CA TRP A 128 8.41 -11.71 5.10
C TRP A 128 7.51 -10.57 4.69
N THR A 129 6.61 -10.22 5.59
CA THR A 129 5.83 -8.99 5.49
C THR A 129 6.40 -7.98 6.48
N TYR A 130 6.61 -6.75 6.01
CA TYR A 130 6.98 -5.63 6.88
C TYR A 130 5.72 -4.98 7.45
N TRP A 131 5.52 -5.11 8.77
CA TRP A 131 4.37 -4.54 9.49
C TRP A 131 4.72 -3.26 10.24
N GLY A 132 6.00 -2.86 10.23
CA GLY A 132 6.46 -1.62 10.87
C GLY A 132 6.81 -1.81 12.34
N ASP A 133 7.14 -0.68 12.99
CA ASP A 133 7.40 -0.59 14.42
C ASP A 133 6.63 0.61 15.02
N PRO A 134 5.62 0.41 15.85
CA PRO A 134 5.04 -0.90 16.20
C PRO A 134 4.24 -1.49 15.02
N ALA A 135 3.91 -2.79 15.10
CA ALA A 135 2.90 -3.39 14.24
C ALA A 135 1.50 -2.81 14.54
N PHE A 136 0.67 -2.64 13.50
CA PHE A 136 -0.67 -2.06 13.63
C PHE A 136 -1.76 -3.08 13.33
N ASP A 137 -2.39 -3.60 14.38
CA ASP A 137 -3.52 -4.52 14.29
C ASP A 137 -4.85 -3.80 14.07
N THR A 138 -5.63 -4.30 13.11
CA THR A 138 -6.94 -3.73 12.76
C THR A 138 -8.00 -4.83 12.62
N PRO A 139 -8.47 -5.43 13.72
CA PRO A 139 -9.54 -6.43 13.66
C PRO A 139 -10.79 -5.89 12.94
N PRO A 140 -11.43 -6.66 12.03
CA PRO A 140 -11.14 -8.06 11.66
C PRO A 140 -10.24 -8.22 10.42
N PHE A 141 -9.61 -7.13 9.95
CA PHE A 141 -8.85 -7.11 8.70
C PHE A 141 -7.45 -7.71 8.84
N GLY A 142 -6.87 -7.66 10.04
CA GLY A 142 -5.55 -8.19 10.35
C GLY A 142 -4.53 -7.10 10.64
N THR A 143 -3.26 -7.43 10.50
CA THR A 143 -2.13 -6.53 10.76
C THR A 143 -1.71 -5.84 9.49
N LEU A 144 -1.43 -4.54 9.56
CA LEU A 144 -1.17 -3.71 8.39
C LEU A 144 0.19 -4.02 7.76
N CYS A 145 0.22 -4.14 6.43
CA CYS A 145 1.42 -4.41 5.64
C CYS A 145 1.93 -3.16 4.95
N PHE A 146 3.17 -2.79 5.24
CA PHE A 146 3.86 -1.68 4.61
C PHE A 146 4.69 -2.11 3.39
N GLY A 147 5.16 -3.35 3.36
CA GLY A 147 5.87 -3.93 2.21
C GLY A 147 6.16 -5.41 2.39
N ASP A 148 6.83 -5.99 1.40
CA ASP A 148 7.17 -7.41 1.35
C ASP A 148 8.64 -7.60 1.03
N LEU A 149 9.20 -8.70 1.55
CA LEU A 149 10.53 -9.18 1.21
C LEU A 149 10.44 -10.68 0.87
N GLU A 150 10.93 -11.06 -0.31
CA GLU A 150 10.98 -12.45 -0.76
C GLU A 150 12.43 -12.83 -1.06
N LEU A 151 12.95 -13.80 -0.32
CA LEU A 151 14.23 -14.44 -0.60
C LEU A 151 13.97 -15.72 -1.40
N GLN A 152 14.52 -15.78 -2.61
CA GLN A 152 14.35 -16.91 -3.53
C GLN A 152 15.59 -17.83 -3.49
N GLU A 153 15.40 -19.12 -3.79
CA GLU A 153 16.46 -20.14 -3.87
C GLU A 153 17.66 -19.73 -4.77
N ASN A 154 17.43 -18.90 -5.79
CA ASN A 154 18.49 -18.40 -6.68
C ASN A 154 19.32 -17.23 -6.08
N HIS A 155 19.26 -17.04 -4.76
CA HIS A 155 19.94 -15.97 -4.02
C HIS A 155 19.58 -14.58 -4.54
N THR A 156 18.28 -14.39 -4.78
CA THR A 156 17.69 -13.10 -5.13
C THR A 156 16.78 -12.65 -4.01
N LEU A 157 16.98 -11.42 -3.54
CA LEU A 157 16.05 -10.74 -2.65
C LEU A 157 15.21 -9.76 -3.47
N SER A 158 13.90 -9.96 -3.44
CA SER A 158 12.93 -9.03 -4.02
C SER A 158 12.23 -8.28 -2.90
N VAL A 159 12.20 -6.96 -2.96
CA VAL A 159 11.54 -6.08 -2.00
C VAL A 159 10.43 -5.35 -2.73
N SER A 160 9.22 -5.30 -2.18
CA SER A 160 8.07 -4.64 -2.82
C SER A 160 7.41 -3.65 -1.87
N GLY A 161 7.05 -2.47 -2.40
CA GLY A 161 6.42 -1.39 -1.64
C GLY A 161 5.41 -0.61 -2.48
N LEU A 162 4.41 -0.02 -1.82
CA LEU A 162 3.31 0.73 -2.47
C LEU A 162 3.54 2.24 -2.56
N SER A 163 4.68 2.76 -2.11
CA SER A 163 5.05 4.18 -2.25
C SER A 163 6.55 4.36 -2.17
N ASP A 164 7.04 5.54 -2.55
CA ASP A 164 8.45 5.92 -2.40
C ASP A 164 8.87 5.92 -0.93
N ALA A 165 8.04 6.48 -0.03
CA ALA A 165 8.29 6.48 1.41
C ALA A 165 8.40 5.06 2.00
N ARG A 166 7.54 4.12 1.56
CA ARG A 166 7.62 2.71 2.00
C ARG A 166 8.90 2.05 1.48
N MET A 167 9.25 2.28 0.22
CA MET A 167 10.47 1.71 -0.36
C MET A 167 11.73 2.24 0.32
N GLU A 168 11.78 3.54 0.65
CA GLU A 168 12.90 4.13 1.38
C GLU A 168 13.12 3.42 2.73
N VAL A 169 12.08 3.22 3.52
CA VAL A 169 12.17 2.52 4.81
C VAL A 169 12.60 1.06 4.64
N LEU A 170 12.08 0.35 3.62
CA LEU A 170 12.47 -1.05 3.36
C LEU A 170 13.93 -1.17 2.91
N LEU A 171 14.44 -0.21 2.15
CA LEU A 171 15.85 -0.20 1.75
C LEU A 171 16.76 0.20 2.91
N ASP A 172 16.32 1.11 3.77
CA ASP A 172 17.04 1.49 4.99
C ASP A 172 17.14 0.33 5.99
N LEU A 173 16.05 -0.44 6.15
CA LEU A 173 16.01 -1.70 6.90
C LEU A 173 17.13 -2.67 6.46
N LEU A 174 17.40 -2.77 5.15
CA LEU A 174 18.41 -3.65 4.57
C LEU A 174 19.82 -3.03 4.53
N SER A 175 19.96 -1.75 4.85
CA SER A 175 21.24 -1.03 4.76
C SER A 175 22.39 -1.66 5.57
N PRO A 176 22.17 -2.26 6.76
CA PRO A 176 23.24 -2.91 7.52
C PRO A 176 23.90 -4.07 6.78
N LEU A 177 23.16 -4.73 5.88
CA LEU A 177 23.64 -5.88 5.10
C LEU A 177 24.54 -5.49 3.93
N ARG A 178 24.56 -4.21 3.54
CA ARG A 178 25.42 -3.68 2.46
C ARG A 178 25.31 -4.47 1.14
N LEU A 179 24.10 -4.81 0.73
CA LEU A 179 23.81 -5.65 -0.46
C LEU A 179 24.11 -4.98 -1.81
N GLY A 180 24.66 -3.76 -1.81
CA GLY A 180 24.88 -2.95 -3.01
C GLY A 180 23.63 -2.19 -3.46
N THR A 181 23.63 -1.71 -4.70
CA THR A 181 22.50 -0.97 -5.27
C THR A 181 21.49 -1.93 -5.92
N PRO A 182 20.22 -1.94 -5.50
CA PRO A 182 19.22 -2.78 -6.13
C PRO A 182 18.82 -2.26 -7.52
N LYS A 183 18.31 -3.15 -8.35
CA LYS A 183 17.58 -2.75 -9.56
C LYS A 183 16.14 -2.42 -9.17
N ILE A 184 15.73 -1.17 -9.34
CA ILE A 184 14.38 -0.71 -9.01
C ILE A 184 13.52 -0.69 -10.28
N GLN A 185 12.35 -1.31 -10.19
CA GLN A 185 11.29 -1.25 -11.19
C GLN A 185 10.06 -0.59 -10.58
N ARG A 186 9.42 0.28 -11.35
CA ARG A 186 8.14 0.91 -10.99
C ARG A 186 7.06 0.31 -11.86
N ASP A 187 5.96 -0.08 -11.23
CA ASP A 187 4.82 -0.65 -11.92
C ASP A 187 3.80 0.45 -12.23
N ALA A 188 3.17 0.34 -13.39
CA ALA A 188 2.11 1.25 -13.77
C ALA A 188 0.90 1.03 -12.83
N PHE A 189 0.41 2.12 -12.25
CA PHE A 189 -0.83 2.09 -11.47
C PHE A 189 -1.96 2.74 -12.29
N PRO A 190 -3.14 2.09 -12.40
CA PRO A 190 -4.20 2.59 -13.25
C PRO A 190 -4.68 3.97 -12.79
N ARG A 191 -5.08 4.81 -13.75
CA ARG A 191 -5.76 6.06 -13.45
C ARG A 191 -7.25 5.78 -13.33
N LEU A 192 -7.80 6.07 -12.16
CA LEU A 192 -9.23 5.92 -11.90
C LEU A 192 -9.91 7.28 -12.11
N GLU A 193 -10.69 7.42 -13.18
CA GLU A 193 -11.43 8.66 -13.44
C GLU A 193 -12.46 8.93 -12.34
N LYS A 194 -12.60 10.21 -11.95
CA LYS A 194 -13.65 10.61 -11.03
C LYS A 194 -15.00 10.66 -11.77
N PRO A 195 -16.09 10.20 -11.15
CA PRO A 195 -17.41 10.38 -11.74
C PRO A 195 -17.68 11.86 -11.99
N ALA A 196 -18.18 12.19 -13.19
CA ALA A 196 -18.60 13.55 -13.51
C ALA A 196 -19.69 13.98 -12.53
N ARG A 197 -19.51 15.13 -11.86
CA ARG A 197 -20.54 15.70 -10.99
C ARG A 197 -21.83 15.83 -11.79
N LYS A 198 -22.87 15.08 -11.43
CA LYS A 198 -24.23 15.34 -11.93
C LYS A 198 -24.62 16.72 -11.42
N THR A 199 -24.45 17.75 -12.23
CA THR A 199 -24.99 19.08 -11.94
C THR A 199 -26.46 18.90 -11.66
N SER A 200 -26.90 19.16 -10.42
CA SER A 200 -28.31 19.15 -10.09
C SER A 200 -28.97 20.15 -11.04
N ARG A 201 -29.81 19.66 -11.95
CA ARG A 201 -30.66 20.52 -12.78
C ARG A 201 -31.57 21.24 -11.80
N ARG A 202 -31.18 22.44 -11.35
CA ARG A 202 -32.10 23.42 -10.79
C ARG A 202 -33.19 23.62 -11.84
N LYS A 203 -34.32 22.94 -11.67
CA LYS A 203 -35.55 23.27 -12.40
C LYS A 203 -35.81 24.75 -12.10
N ARG A 204 -35.47 25.63 -13.04
CA ARG A 204 -36.01 26.99 -13.06
C ARG A 204 -37.52 26.83 -13.08
N ARG A 205 -38.18 27.02 -11.93
CA ARG A 205 -39.62 27.26 -11.89
C ARG A 205 -39.83 28.54 -12.71
N ARG A 206 -40.31 28.38 -13.95
CA ARG A 206 -40.97 29.48 -14.66
C ARG A 206 -42.27 29.70 -13.90
N ILE A 207 -42.31 30.80 -13.15
CA ILE A 207 -43.56 31.37 -12.68
C ILE A 207 -44.14 32.08 -13.91
N PHE A 208 -45.28 31.58 -14.39
CA PHE A 208 -46.23 32.35 -15.19
C PHE A 208 -47.43 32.59 -14.29
#